data_AF-K1S9C3-F1
#
_entry.id   AF-K1S9C3-F1
#
_cell.length_a   1.000
_cell.length_b   1.000
_cell.length_c   1.000
_cell.angle_alpha   90.00
_cell.angle_beta   90.00
_cell.angle_gamma   90.00
#
_symmetry.space_group_name_H-M   'P 1'
#
loop_
_entity.id
_entity.type
_entity.pdbx_description
1 polymer ?
#
loop_
_entity_poly.entity_id
_entity_poly.type
_entity_poly.pdbx_seq_one_letter_code
_entity_poly.pdbx_strand_id
1 'polypeptide(L)' 'MFRLNCNEWEDGLKTTLNSQGALDALAIDEPLEYARIMLDNEAQAWIDAQDDMSVW' A
#
# COMPACT_ATOMS: atom_id res chain seq x y z
N MET A 1 -4.17 19.83 5.95
CA MET A 1 -3.30 18.95 5.15
C MET A 1 -2.98 17.74 6.00
N PHE A 2 -3.62 16.60 5.75
CA PHE A 2 -3.26 15.33 6.40
C PHE A 2 -1.89 14.92 5.84
N ARG A 3 -0.90 14.77 6.72
CA ARG A 3 0.38 14.16 6.36
C ARG A 3 0.36 12.74 6.88
N LEU A 4 0.19 11.80 5.97
CA LEU A 4 0.41 10.39 6.25
C LEU A 4 1.91 10.15 6.15
N ASN A 5 2.50 9.62 7.21
CA ASN A 5 3.87 9.18 7.18
C ASN A 5 3.86 7.73 6.67
N CYS A 6 4.11 7.53 5.38
CA CYS A 6 4.04 6.20 4.75
C CYS A 6 4.92 5.19 5.51
N ASN A 7 6.11 5.59 5.98
CA ASN A 7 6.99 4.71 6.75
C ASN A 7 6.38 4.21 8.08
N GLU A 8 5.57 5.03 8.76
CA GLU A 8 4.92 4.61 10.02
C GLU A 8 3.73 3.69 9.76
N TRP A 9 3.03 3.92 8.65
CA TRP A 9 1.81 3.19 8.31
C TRP A 9 2.12 1.85 7.63
N GLU A 10 3.23 1.78 6.90
CA GLU A 10 3.73 0.57 6.27
C GLU A 10 4.62 -0.27 7.21
N ASP A 11 4.89 0.21 8.42
CA ASP A 11 5.66 -0.55 9.40
C ASP A 11 4.97 -1.89 9.73
N GLY A 12 5.70 -2.98 9.54
CA GLY A 12 5.20 -4.33 9.73
C GLY A 12 4.43 -4.92 8.54
N LEU A 13 4.16 -4.16 7.47
CA LEU A 13 3.66 -4.72 6.23
C LEU A 13 4.75 -5.53 5.52
N LYS A 14 4.36 -6.68 4.97
CA LYS A 14 5.24 -7.53 4.16
C LYS A 14 5.00 -7.19 2.71
N THR A 15 5.92 -6.45 2.10
CA THR A 15 5.88 -6.08 0.68
C THR A 15 6.96 -6.81 -0.11
N THR A 16 6.75 -6.97 -1.41
CA THR A 16 7.79 -7.26 -2.39
C THR A 16 8.20 -5.96 -3.09
N LEU A 17 9.23 -6.00 -3.94
CA LEU A 17 9.58 -4.85 -4.79
C LEU A 17 8.42 -4.41 -5.69
N ASN A 18 7.55 -5.35 -6.10
CA ASN A 18 6.40 -5.04 -6.95
C ASN A 18 5.30 -4.35 -6.15
N SER A 19 4.84 -4.95 -5.06
CA SER A 19 3.79 -4.37 -4.22
C SER A 19 4.22 -3.06 -3.55
N GLN A 20 5.49 -2.88 -3.21
CA GLN A 20 6.00 -1.58 -2.74
C GLN A 20 5.89 -0.51 -3.83
N GLY A 21 6.27 -0.82 -5.08
CA GLY A 21 6.12 0.11 -6.19
C GLY A 21 4.65 0.48 -6.46
N ALA A 22 3.74 -0.47 -6.27
CA ALA A 22 2.30 -0.23 -6.37
C ALA A 22 1.76 0.64 -5.23
N LEU A 23 2.24 0.46 -4.00
CA LEU A 23 1.89 1.33 -2.86
C LEU A 23 2.39 2.76 -3.09
N ASP A 24 3.64 2.93 -3.53
CA ASP A 24 4.24 4.23 -3.80
C ASP A 24 3.44 4.97 -4.89
N ALA A 25 3.06 4.26 -5.96
CA ALA A 25 2.19 4.80 -7.01
C ALA A 25 0.81 5.19 -6.47
N LEU A 26 0.19 4.32 -5.66
CA LEU A 26 -1.12 4.58 -5.06
C LEU A 26 -1.09 5.80 -4.12
N ALA A 27 -0.04 5.97 -3.33
CA ALA A 27 0.13 7.11 -2.43
C ALA A 27 0.27 8.45 -3.19
N ILE A 28 0.82 8.42 -4.41
CA ILE A 28 1.02 9.60 -5.26
C ILE A 28 -0.24 9.89 -6.10
N ASP A 29 -0.76 8.88 -6.79
CA ASP A 29 -1.83 9.04 -7.78
C ASP A 29 -3.21 9.11 -7.12
N GLU A 30 -3.45 8.28 -6.10
CA GLU A 30 -4.75 8.12 -5.43
C GLU A 30 -4.60 8.15 -3.90
N PRO A 31 -4.13 9.27 -3.31
CA PRO A 31 -3.77 9.36 -1.89
C PRO A 31 -4.95 9.09 -0.93
N LEU A 32 -6.19 9.29 -1.38
CA LEU A 32 -7.39 8.97 -0.59
C LEU A 32 -7.62 7.46 -0.50
N GLU A 33 -7.37 6.72 -1.59
CA GLU A 33 -7.52 5.27 -1.61
C GLU A 33 -6.40 4.60 -0.83
N TYR A 34 -5.17 5.11 -0.94
CA TYR A 34 -4.08 4.73 -0.05
C TYR A 34 -4.48 4.91 1.43
N ALA A 35 -4.98 6.09 1.80
CA ALA A 35 -5.42 6.35 3.18
C ALA A 35 -6.51 5.38 3.64
N ARG A 36 -7.48 5.07 2.77
CA ARG A 36 -8.56 4.12 3.07
C ARG A 36 -8.02 2.72 3.37
N ILE A 37 -7.19 2.18 2.47
CA ILE A 37 -6.60 0.84 2.60
C ILE A 37 -5.78 0.73 3.89
N MET A 38 -5.00 1.77 4.20
CA MET A 38 -4.13 1.76 5.36
C MET A 38 -4.90 1.98 6.69
N LEU A 39 -6.08 2.61 6.65
CA LEU A 39 -6.98 2.77 7.81
C LEU A 39 -7.85 1.53 8.07
N ASP A 40 -8.27 0.83 7.00
CA ASP A 40 -9.25 -0.27 7.08
C ASP A 40 -8.61 -1.62 7.52
N ASN A 41 -7.33 -1.64 7.94
CA ASN A 41 -6.54 -2.86 8.20
C ASN A 41 -6.50 -3.83 7.00
N GLU A 42 -6.85 -3.37 5.80
CA GLU A 42 -6.87 -4.16 4.57
C GLU A 42 -5.53 -4.13 3.83
N ALA A 43 -4.56 -3.32 4.31
CA ALA A 43 -3.28 -3.09 3.65
C ALA A 43 -2.53 -4.38 3.28
N GLN A 44 -2.37 -5.33 4.22
CA GLN A 44 -1.66 -6.57 3.92
C GLN A 44 -2.41 -7.44 2.90
N ALA A 45 -3.75 -7.50 2.99
CA ALA A 45 -4.55 -8.28 2.03
C ALA A 45 -4.49 -7.68 0.62
N TRP A 46 -4.47 -6.35 0.52
CA TRP A 46 -4.28 -5.65 -0.74
C TRP A 46 -2.88 -5.90 -1.33
N ILE A 47 -1.84 -5.84 -0.49
CA ILE A 47 -0.46 -6.14 -0.88
C ILE A 47 -0.33 -7.57 -1.41
N ASP A 48 -0.85 -8.54 -0.66
CA ASP A 48 -0.81 -9.95 -1.05
C ASP A 48 -1.51 -10.16 -2.41
N ALA A 49 -2.64 -9.47 -2.65
CA ALA A 49 -3.33 -9.51 -3.93
C ALA A 49 -2.51 -8.88 -5.08
N GLN A 50 -1.77 -7.79 -4.84
CA GLN A 50 -0.88 -7.20 -5.85
C GLN A 50 0.28 -8.14 -6.22
N ASP A 51 0.81 -8.84 -5.22
CA ASP A 51 1.90 -9.80 -5.43
C ASP A 51 1.41 -11.06 -6.17
N ASP A 52 0.19 -11.54 -5.90
CA ASP A 52 -0.42 -12.65 -6.65
C ASP A 52 -0.76 -12.27 -8.10
N MET A 53 -1.12 -11.00 -8.35
CA MET A 53 -1.36 -10.50 -9.72
C MET A 53 -0.07 -10.37 -10.54
N SER A 54 1.10 -10.34 -9.90
CA SER A 54 2.40 -10.21 -10.58
C SER A 54 2.94 -11.54 -11.12
N VAL A 55 2.16 -12.62 -11.06
CA VAL A 55 2.55 -13.98 -11.52
C VAL A 55 2.47 -14.13 -13.06
N TRP A 56 2.34 -13.02 -13.81
CA TRP A 56 2.26 -13.02 -15.29
C TRP A 56 3.34 -12.15 -15.93
#